data_AF-A0AAV2H1M1-F1
#
_entry.id   AF-A0AAV2H1M1-F1
#
_cell.length_a   1.000
_cell.length_b   1.000
_cell.length_c   1.000
_cell.angle_alpha   90.00
_cell.angle_beta   90.00
_cell.angle_gamma   90.00
#
_symmetry.space_group_name_H-M   'P 1'
#
loop_
_entity.id
_entity.type
_entity.pdbx_description
1 polymer ?
#
loop_
_entity_poly.entity_id
_entity_poly.type
_entity_poly.pdbx_seq_one_letter_code
_entity_poly.pdbx_strand_id
1 'polypeptide(L)'
;MENKKYYYGSYDSHRRLESRPIANNLVQIINNTNRGYLDLQAIMDTLRVSDREYLWKVLNDHKDNFRIDERNKRASQLNGTELVNVFTKLTLCETHCRQAADGRNRNCNGRCEALHLCRTFLLCSEDACTFHKSRNCMFGHDFDTPHNAPLLREHNLDRLDDNELRRLFRRPSSRSKTTMPQVCIYYNDIKGKRCANEKCKSLHLCSDYIEDHCFYDCPRNHNLSDKQVKKILDLFGIDSSWREPLLLEHLMRFNNSRRQAGKSDDDISSYKGSEYNTSYIRGATSVSNYTHLKRKRKSSSGEEEDNRMSSSSACPGCTMLQKEVEELKKEVFSLRTDVLELKQKDKKTHSANDSGNSSSERTLSGNPLCMPASSINFIESHEEVGSSQVKRTREDDEFDID
;
A
#
# COMPACT_ATOMS: atom_id res chain seq x y z
N MET A 1 25.99 47.70 17.19
CA MET A 1 25.47 46.32 17.32
C MET A 1 24.63 46.04 16.09
N GLU A 2 25.18 45.33 15.11
CA GLU A 2 24.50 45.07 13.84
C GLU A 2 23.67 43.78 13.91
N ASN A 3 22.40 43.87 13.55
CA ASN A 3 21.51 42.72 13.51
C ASN A 3 21.79 41.85 12.27
N LYS A 4 22.60 40.79 12.43
CA LYS A 4 22.70 39.71 11.45
C LYS A 4 21.35 38.96 11.35
N LYS A 5 20.45 39.43 10.48
CA LYS A 5 19.30 38.64 10.04
C LYS A 5 19.81 37.49 9.17
N TYR A 6 19.66 36.27 9.69
CA TYR A 6 20.15 35.04 9.11
C TYR A 6 19.49 34.70 7.76
N TYR A 7 20.31 34.62 6.71
CA TYR A 7 19.93 34.32 5.31
C TYR A 7 19.61 32.82 5.03
N TYR A 8 19.14 32.06 6.01
CA TYR A 8 19.03 30.59 5.91
C TYR A 8 18.03 30.10 4.84
N GLY A 9 16.98 30.86 4.51
CA GLY A 9 15.96 30.46 3.53
C GLY A 9 16.44 30.42 2.07
N SER A 10 17.48 31.19 1.72
CA SER A 10 17.99 31.26 0.34
C SER A 10 18.92 30.09 -0.01
N TYR A 11 19.61 29.53 0.98
CA TYR A 11 20.60 28.47 0.75
C TYR A 11 19.93 27.10 0.61
N ASP A 12 18.92 26.82 1.44
CA ASP A 12 18.19 25.55 1.44
C ASP A 12 17.35 25.37 0.16
N SER A 13 16.76 26.46 -0.35
CA SER A 13 16.02 26.50 -1.61
C SER A 13 16.94 26.33 -2.84
N HIS A 14 18.09 27.03 -2.88
CA HIS A 14 19.08 26.86 -3.95
C HIS A 14 19.59 25.41 -4.04
N ARG A 15 19.94 24.82 -2.89
CA ARG A 15 20.45 23.45 -2.79
C ARG A 15 19.43 22.39 -3.24
N ARG A 16 18.15 22.60 -2.94
CA ARG A 16 17.06 21.75 -3.45
C ARG A 16 16.92 21.85 -4.97
N LEU A 17 17.12 23.03 -5.56
CA LEU A 17 17.10 23.23 -7.01
C LEU A 17 18.28 22.54 -7.71
N GLU A 18 19.49 22.61 -7.16
CA GLU A 18 20.68 21.93 -7.71
C GLU A 18 20.55 20.40 -7.70
N SER A 19 20.03 19.83 -6.60
CA SER A 19 19.84 18.38 -6.44
C SER A 19 18.61 17.82 -7.17
N ARG A 20 17.73 18.69 -7.69
CA ARG A 20 16.48 18.34 -8.36
C ARG A 20 16.61 17.34 -9.51
N PRO A 21 17.60 17.41 -10.43
CA PRO A 21 17.70 16.45 -11.53
C PRO A 21 17.98 15.03 -11.04
N ILE A 22 18.76 14.90 -9.95
CA ILE A 22 19.07 13.62 -9.31
C ILE A 22 17.82 13.09 -8.59
N ALA A 23 17.09 13.96 -7.88
CA ALA A 23 15.82 13.59 -7.26
C ALA A 23 14.79 13.08 -8.29
N ASN A 24 14.62 13.76 -9.43
CA ASN A 24 13.75 13.29 -10.51
C ASN A 24 14.15 11.89 -11.02
N ASN A 25 15.46 11.65 -11.23
CA ASN A 25 15.96 10.36 -11.68
C ASN A 25 15.73 9.26 -10.63
N LEU A 26 15.99 9.56 -9.35
CA LEU A 26 15.72 8.67 -8.22
C LEU A 26 14.22 8.33 -8.09
N VAL A 27 13.33 9.31 -8.27
CA VAL A 27 11.88 9.08 -8.29
C VAL A 27 11.56 8.06 -9.39
N GLN A 28 12.07 8.24 -10.61
CA GLN A 28 11.80 7.33 -11.73
C GLN A 28 12.37 5.92 -11.50
N ILE A 29 13.65 5.80 -11.14
CA ILE A 29 14.32 4.51 -10.87
C ILE A 29 13.56 3.73 -9.80
N ILE A 30 13.30 4.33 -8.64
CA ILE A 30 12.64 3.65 -7.52
C ILE A 30 11.15 3.40 -7.84
N ASN A 31 10.48 4.26 -8.60
CA ASN A 31 9.09 4.04 -9.04
C ASN A 31 8.94 2.90 -10.07
N ASN A 32 10.03 2.51 -10.73
CA ASN A 32 10.09 1.35 -11.61
C ASN A 32 10.45 0.04 -10.88
N THR A 33 10.83 0.06 -9.60
CA THR A 33 11.02 -1.18 -8.82
C THR A 33 9.70 -1.77 -8.32
N ASN A 34 9.74 -3.08 -8.06
CA ASN A 34 8.64 -3.78 -7.40
C ASN A 34 8.34 -3.13 -6.04
N ARG A 35 7.08 -2.74 -5.81
CA ARG A 35 6.57 -2.02 -4.62
C ARG A 35 7.11 -0.60 -4.39
N GLY A 36 8.09 -0.09 -5.16
CA GLY A 36 8.63 1.26 -4.98
C GLY A 36 9.62 1.39 -3.82
N TYR A 37 10.47 0.39 -3.65
CA TYR A 37 11.58 0.38 -2.70
C TYR A 37 12.87 0.02 -3.44
N LEU A 38 13.99 0.62 -3.05
CA LEU A 38 15.32 0.21 -3.50
C LEU A 38 16.31 0.34 -2.34
N ASP A 39 17.32 -0.52 -2.32
CA ASP A 39 18.39 -0.44 -1.33
C ASP A 39 19.32 0.76 -1.62
N LEU A 40 19.82 1.44 -0.59
CA LEU A 40 20.67 2.61 -0.73
C LEU A 40 21.98 2.29 -1.48
N GLN A 41 22.57 1.10 -1.27
CA GLN A 41 23.76 0.69 -2.02
C GLN A 41 23.41 0.47 -3.50
N ALA A 42 22.31 -0.21 -3.79
CA ALA A 42 21.83 -0.39 -5.16
C ALA A 42 21.52 0.96 -5.86
N ILE A 43 21.07 1.98 -5.12
CA ILE A 43 20.94 3.36 -5.62
C ILE A 43 22.31 3.97 -5.94
N MET A 44 23.27 3.88 -5.02
CA MET A 44 24.64 4.37 -5.21
C MET A 44 25.29 3.75 -6.45
N ASP A 45 25.17 2.44 -6.61
CA ASP A 45 25.71 1.69 -7.75
C ASP A 45 25.03 2.10 -9.06
N THR A 46 23.69 2.22 -9.06
CA THR A 46 22.89 2.63 -10.25
C THR A 46 23.24 4.04 -10.71
N LEU A 47 23.41 4.98 -9.79
CA LEU A 47 23.78 6.36 -10.09
C LEU A 47 25.29 6.58 -10.25
N ARG A 48 26.12 5.57 -9.95
CA ARG A 48 27.59 5.65 -9.86
C ARG A 48 28.06 6.75 -8.88
N VAL A 49 27.35 6.90 -7.77
CA VAL A 49 27.66 7.88 -6.71
C VAL A 49 28.44 7.19 -5.60
N SER A 50 29.72 7.54 -5.45
CA SER A 50 30.57 7.02 -4.35
C SER A 50 30.32 7.73 -3.01
N ASP A 51 29.82 8.97 -3.03
CA ASP A 51 29.56 9.76 -1.83
C ASP A 51 28.17 9.45 -1.24
N ARG A 52 28.16 8.65 -0.17
CA ARG A 52 26.95 8.30 0.59
C ARG A 52 26.33 9.51 1.30
N GLU A 53 27.14 10.45 1.81
CA GLU A 53 26.65 11.61 2.54
C GLU A 53 25.93 12.58 1.59
N TYR A 54 26.49 12.79 0.40
CA TYR A 54 25.83 13.52 -0.67
C TYR A 54 24.47 12.91 -1.04
N LEU A 55 24.41 11.59 -1.28
CA LEU A 55 23.13 10.92 -1.59
C LEU A 55 22.11 11.05 -0.46
N TRP A 56 22.54 10.85 0.80
CA TRP A 56 21.67 11.00 1.97
C TRP A 56 21.09 12.42 2.09
N LYS A 57 21.92 13.43 1.80
CA LYS A 57 21.53 14.83 1.74
C LYS A 57 20.50 15.10 0.64
N VAL A 58 20.66 14.54 -0.56
CA VAL A 58 19.64 14.62 -1.63
C VAL A 58 18.31 14.00 -1.18
N LEU A 59 18.34 12.80 -0.57
CA LEU A 59 17.12 12.14 -0.08
C LEU A 59 16.39 12.98 0.99
N ASN A 60 17.14 13.62 1.88
CA ASN A 60 16.59 14.48 2.93
C ASN A 60 16.06 15.83 2.39
N ASP A 61 16.76 16.44 1.42
CA ASP A 61 16.34 17.68 0.77
C ASP A 61 15.00 17.51 0.03
N HIS A 62 14.74 16.29 -0.48
CA HIS A 62 13.53 15.87 -1.20
C HIS A 62 12.67 14.88 -0.39
N LYS A 63 12.55 15.07 0.93
CA LYS A 63 11.74 14.28 1.89
C LYS A 63 10.24 14.14 1.59
N ASP A 64 9.73 14.85 0.58
CA ASP A 64 8.34 14.75 0.12
C ASP A 64 8.18 13.71 -1.01
N ASN A 65 9.32 13.21 -1.53
CA ASN A 65 9.43 12.12 -2.50
C ASN A 65 10.03 10.83 -1.88
N PHE A 66 10.94 10.96 -0.90
CA PHE A 66 11.70 9.82 -0.37
C PHE A 66 11.52 9.62 1.14
N ARG A 67 11.47 8.35 1.56
CA ARG A 67 11.49 7.96 2.98
C ARG A 67 12.38 6.75 3.17
N ILE A 68 13.29 6.81 4.15
CA ILE A 68 14.11 5.66 4.56
C ILE A 68 13.27 4.78 5.50
N ASP A 69 13.22 3.47 5.27
CA ASP A 69 12.44 2.54 6.09
C ASP A 69 13.19 2.14 7.35
N GLU A 70 12.98 2.92 8.40
CA GLU A 70 13.63 2.74 9.70
C GLU A 70 13.28 1.40 10.40
N ARG A 71 12.24 0.68 9.96
CA ARG A 71 11.84 -0.60 10.60
C ARG A 71 12.92 -1.66 10.48
N ASN A 72 13.81 -1.53 9.49
CA ASN A 72 14.93 -2.43 9.29
C ASN A 72 16.21 -2.00 10.02
N LYS A 73 16.22 -0.94 10.85
CA LYS A 73 17.45 -0.41 11.52
C LYS A 73 18.36 -1.49 12.14
N ARG A 74 17.82 -2.55 12.74
CA ARG A 74 18.61 -3.69 13.27
C ARG A 74 19.28 -4.54 12.18
N ALA A 75 18.60 -4.78 11.05
CA ALA A 75 19.17 -5.46 9.90
C ALA A 75 20.14 -4.55 9.13
N SER A 76 19.84 -3.25 9.01
CA SER A 76 20.73 -2.26 8.39
C SER A 76 22.05 -2.08 9.16
N GLN A 77 22.02 -2.22 10.50
CA GLN A 77 23.23 -2.22 11.34
C GLN A 77 24.12 -3.46 11.16
N LEU A 78 23.55 -4.61 10.77
CA LEU A 78 24.28 -5.87 10.58
C LEU A 78 24.73 -6.09 9.13
N ASN A 79 23.88 -5.70 8.17
CA ASN A 79 24.01 -6.04 6.75
C ASN A 79 24.10 -4.81 5.83
N GLY A 80 24.10 -3.58 6.35
CA GLY A 80 24.25 -2.33 5.59
C GLY A 80 23.04 -1.89 4.76
N THR A 81 21.94 -2.66 4.74
CA THR A 81 20.80 -2.47 3.84
C THR A 81 19.80 -1.43 4.34
N GLU A 82 19.97 -0.18 3.93
CA GLU A 82 19.01 0.92 4.15
C GLU A 82 18.03 0.98 2.96
N LEU A 83 16.75 0.66 3.19
CA LEU A 83 15.74 0.69 2.13
C LEU A 83 15.14 2.09 1.98
N VAL A 84 15.18 2.62 0.75
CA VAL A 84 14.55 3.90 0.37
C VAL A 84 13.23 3.62 -0.34
N ASN A 85 12.14 4.16 0.19
CA ASN A 85 10.81 4.17 -0.42
C ASN A 85 10.58 5.46 -1.22
N VAL A 86 10.03 5.34 -2.43
CA VAL A 86 9.46 6.46 -3.17
C VAL A 86 7.96 6.63 -2.86
N PHE A 87 7.53 7.88 -2.73
CA PHE A 87 6.14 8.27 -2.57
C PHE A 87 5.91 9.68 -3.13
N THR A 88 4.69 10.21 -3.00
CA THR A 88 4.43 11.65 -3.17
C THR A 88 3.45 12.15 -2.12
N LYS A 89 3.57 13.44 -1.77
CA LYS A 89 2.56 14.18 -0.98
C LYS A 89 1.55 14.94 -1.84
N LEU A 90 1.75 15.03 -3.16
CA LEU A 90 0.77 15.62 -4.07
C LEU A 90 -0.54 14.84 -3.98
N THR A 91 -1.69 15.52 -4.05
CA THR A 91 -3.01 14.91 -3.87
C THR A 91 -3.96 15.30 -4.99
N LEU A 92 -5.16 14.69 -5.03
CA LEU A 92 -6.27 15.18 -5.84
C LEU A 92 -6.99 16.32 -5.13
N CYS A 93 -7.39 17.36 -5.87
CA CYS A 93 -8.17 18.47 -5.33
C CYS A 93 -9.53 17.99 -4.78
N GLU A 94 -9.80 18.21 -3.48
CA GLU A 94 -11.06 17.82 -2.81
C GLU A 94 -12.32 18.39 -3.49
N THR A 95 -12.21 19.56 -4.12
CA THR A 95 -13.32 20.19 -4.84
C THR A 95 -13.52 19.53 -6.20
N HIS A 96 -12.47 19.49 -7.03
CA HIS A 96 -12.54 18.97 -8.40
C HIS A 96 -12.85 17.46 -8.45
N CYS A 97 -12.38 16.64 -7.50
CA CYS A 97 -12.64 15.19 -7.54
C CYS A 97 -14.05 14.74 -7.09
N ARG A 98 -14.96 15.70 -6.85
CA ARG A 98 -16.33 15.45 -6.36
C ARG A 98 -17.38 16.06 -7.29
N GLN A 99 -18.45 15.33 -7.51
CA GLN A 99 -19.63 15.85 -8.19
C GLN A 99 -20.40 16.82 -7.25
N ALA A 100 -21.15 17.75 -7.84
CA ALA A 100 -22.17 18.53 -7.14
C ALA A 100 -23.53 17.81 -7.23
N ALA A 101 -24.45 18.17 -6.34
CA ALA A 101 -25.78 17.54 -6.25
C ALA A 101 -26.66 17.80 -7.50
N ASP A 102 -26.33 18.81 -8.31
CA ASP A 102 -26.95 19.09 -9.61
C ASP A 102 -26.34 18.28 -10.78
N GLY A 103 -25.39 17.38 -10.48
CA GLY A 103 -24.71 16.53 -11.46
C GLY A 103 -23.51 17.20 -12.16
N ARG A 104 -23.18 18.47 -11.88
CA ARG A 104 -22.02 19.15 -12.48
C ARG A 104 -20.73 18.85 -11.71
N ASN A 105 -19.58 19.10 -12.33
CA ASN A 105 -18.32 19.18 -11.58
C ASN A 105 -18.33 20.48 -10.73
N ARG A 106 -17.68 20.45 -9.55
CA ARG A 106 -17.55 21.64 -8.70
C ARG A 106 -16.43 22.52 -9.22
N ASN A 107 -16.69 23.82 -9.33
CA ASN A 107 -15.69 24.78 -9.81
C ASN A 107 -14.59 25.00 -8.74
N CYS A 108 -13.41 24.40 -8.95
CA CYS A 108 -12.19 24.92 -8.34
C CYS A 108 -11.73 26.18 -9.09
N ASN A 109 -11.16 27.15 -8.38
CA ASN A 109 -10.67 28.41 -8.96
C ASN A 109 -9.27 28.31 -9.61
N GLY A 110 -8.70 27.10 -9.74
CA GLY A 110 -7.36 26.88 -10.32
C GLY A 110 -6.19 27.35 -9.46
N ARG A 111 -6.41 27.75 -8.20
CA ARG A 111 -5.37 28.22 -7.27
C ARG A 111 -5.08 27.22 -6.15
N CYS A 112 -5.34 25.93 -6.38
CA CYS A 112 -5.10 24.87 -5.39
C CYS A 112 -3.84 24.06 -5.72
N GLU A 113 -3.15 23.63 -4.68
CA GLU A 113 -1.89 22.85 -4.72
C GLU A 113 -2.16 21.34 -4.93
N ALA A 114 -3.16 21.01 -5.73
CA ALA A 114 -3.64 19.63 -5.91
C ALA A 114 -4.13 19.36 -7.32
N LEU A 115 -3.94 18.12 -7.79
CA LEU A 115 -4.21 17.71 -9.17
C LEU A 115 -5.70 17.73 -9.51
N HIS A 116 -6.00 18.22 -10.71
CA HIS A 116 -7.30 18.17 -11.35
C HIS A 116 -7.37 16.94 -12.25
N LEU A 117 -7.74 15.80 -11.66
CA LEU A 117 -7.82 14.50 -12.33
C LEU A 117 -9.00 13.65 -11.83
N CYS A 118 -9.47 12.76 -12.70
CA CYS A 118 -10.40 11.70 -12.34
C CYS A 118 -9.73 10.67 -11.42
N ARG A 119 -10.27 10.54 -10.21
CA ARG A 119 -9.84 9.56 -9.20
C ARG A 119 -9.82 8.11 -9.73
N THR A 120 -10.81 7.71 -10.53
CA THR A 120 -10.87 6.34 -11.10
C THR A 120 -9.74 6.09 -12.08
N PHE A 121 -9.46 7.03 -12.99
CA PHE A 121 -8.32 6.94 -13.91
C PHE A 121 -6.99 6.86 -13.17
N LEU A 122 -6.81 7.69 -12.14
CA LEU A 122 -5.57 7.72 -11.35
C LEU A 122 -5.32 6.40 -10.60
N LEU A 123 -6.35 5.79 -10.03
CA LEU A 123 -6.22 4.71 -9.05
C LEU A 123 -6.55 3.30 -9.58
N CYS A 124 -7.29 3.18 -10.68
CA CYS A 124 -7.71 1.91 -11.27
C CYS A 124 -7.02 1.67 -12.63
N SER A 125 -7.48 0.69 -13.41
CA SER A 125 -7.14 0.58 -14.84
C SER A 125 -7.74 1.76 -15.63
N GLU A 126 -7.26 2.00 -16.85
CA GLU A 126 -7.67 3.17 -17.65
C GLU A 126 -9.15 3.07 -18.07
N ASP A 127 -9.54 1.88 -18.55
CA ASP A 127 -10.92 1.53 -18.88
C ASP A 127 -11.89 1.47 -17.68
N ALA A 128 -11.39 1.50 -16.43
CA ALA A 128 -12.27 1.50 -15.26
C ALA A 128 -13.11 2.79 -15.17
N CYS A 129 -12.66 3.90 -15.76
CA CYS A 129 -13.51 5.07 -15.95
C CYS A 129 -14.41 4.87 -17.17
N THR A 130 -15.72 4.80 -16.95
CA THR A 130 -16.73 4.62 -18.01
C THR A 130 -16.71 5.70 -19.10
N PHE A 131 -16.06 6.84 -18.83
CA PHE A 131 -15.92 7.99 -19.73
C PHE A 131 -14.53 8.07 -20.40
N HIS A 132 -13.66 7.08 -20.19
CA HIS A 132 -12.31 7.05 -20.79
C HIS A 132 -12.39 7.03 -22.33
N LYS A 133 -13.12 6.06 -22.90
CA LYS A 133 -13.25 5.88 -24.36
C LYS A 133 -13.89 7.08 -25.07
N SER A 134 -14.82 7.76 -24.41
CA SER A 134 -15.51 8.94 -24.93
C SER A 134 -14.76 10.25 -24.68
N ARG A 135 -13.61 10.22 -23.97
CA ARG A 135 -12.77 11.39 -23.61
C ARG A 135 -13.51 12.59 -23.00
N ASN A 136 -14.71 12.36 -22.45
CA ASN A 136 -15.62 13.38 -21.94
C ASN A 136 -15.80 13.31 -20.41
N CYS A 137 -14.82 12.72 -19.71
CA CYS A 137 -14.81 12.69 -18.26
C CYS A 137 -14.64 14.11 -17.70
N MET A 138 -15.69 14.65 -17.05
CA MET A 138 -15.71 16.00 -16.48
C MET A 138 -14.61 16.29 -15.44
N PHE A 139 -13.88 15.26 -15.01
CA PHE A 139 -12.79 15.31 -14.04
C PHE A 139 -11.39 15.32 -14.69
N GLY A 140 -11.28 15.13 -16.01
CA GLY A 140 -10.01 15.11 -16.74
C GLY A 140 -9.20 13.82 -16.56
N HIS A 141 -8.52 13.39 -17.61
CA HIS A 141 -7.58 12.25 -17.63
C HIS A 141 -6.16 12.69 -18.07
N ASP A 142 -5.86 13.99 -17.96
CA ASP A 142 -4.66 14.60 -18.54
C ASP A 142 -3.76 15.16 -17.43
N PHE A 143 -2.52 14.67 -17.37
CA PHE A 143 -1.51 15.12 -16.42
C PHE A 143 -0.82 16.42 -16.85
N ASP A 144 -0.82 16.78 -18.14
CA ASP A 144 -0.10 17.95 -18.68
C ASP A 144 -1.01 19.17 -18.92
N THR A 145 -2.09 19.28 -18.14
CA THR A 145 -2.89 20.52 -18.15
C THR A 145 -2.09 21.69 -17.57
N PRO A 146 -2.35 22.95 -17.97
CA PRO A 146 -1.68 24.14 -17.42
C PRO A 146 -1.75 24.28 -15.89
N HIS A 147 -2.73 23.62 -15.24
CA HIS A 147 -2.85 23.53 -13.77
C HIS A 147 -2.00 22.40 -13.18
N ASN A 148 -1.98 21.22 -13.82
CA ASN A 148 -1.32 20.04 -13.30
C ASN A 148 0.22 20.08 -13.52
N ALA A 149 0.69 20.55 -14.67
CA ALA A 149 2.11 20.51 -15.04
C ALA A 149 3.04 21.27 -14.07
N PRO A 150 2.69 22.48 -13.57
CA PRO A 150 3.49 23.15 -12.53
C PRO A 150 3.56 22.37 -11.21
N LEU A 151 2.47 21.71 -10.81
CA LEU A 151 2.42 20.91 -9.57
C LEU A 151 3.27 19.63 -9.70
N LEU A 152 3.19 18.94 -10.84
CA LEU A 152 4.07 17.80 -11.13
C LEU A 152 5.53 18.21 -11.12
N ARG A 153 5.85 19.39 -11.68
CA ARG A 153 7.18 19.98 -11.62
C ARG A 153 7.59 20.21 -10.17
N GLU A 154 6.85 20.99 -9.39
CA GLU A 154 7.18 21.29 -7.99
C GLU A 154 7.44 20.03 -7.15
N HIS A 155 6.66 18.97 -7.36
CA HIS A 155 6.78 17.70 -6.65
C HIS A 155 7.78 16.68 -7.26
N ASN A 156 8.67 17.09 -8.18
CA ASN A 156 9.69 16.22 -8.80
C ASN A 156 9.10 15.01 -9.57
N LEU A 157 7.93 15.19 -10.19
CA LEU A 157 7.19 14.17 -10.94
C LEU A 157 7.11 14.47 -12.45
N ASP A 158 7.65 15.60 -12.91
CA ASP A 158 7.60 16.09 -14.30
C ASP A 158 8.44 15.31 -15.32
N ARG A 159 9.03 14.18 -14.90
CA ARG A 159 9.73 13.23 -15.77
C ARG A 159 9.08 11.85 -15.85
N LEU A 160 7.99 11.65 -15.11
CA LEU A 160 7.25 10.39 -15.12
C LEU A 160 6.19 10.41 -16.22
N ASP A 161 6.03 9.29 -16.92
CA ASP A 161 4.87 9.11 -17.82
C ASP A 161 3.56 8.86 -17.04
N ASP A 162 2.42 8.91 -17.72
CA ASP A 162 1.08 8.67 -17.14
C ASP A 162 0.98 7.34 -16.37
N ASN A 163 1.66 6.29 -16.84
CA ASN A 163 1.65 4.97 -16.21
C ASN A 163 2.54 4.93 -14.96
N GLU A 164 3.72 5.55 -15.02
CA GLU A 164 4.62 5.76 -13.89
C GLU A 164 3.94 6.63 -12.81
N LEU A 165 3.29 7.73 -13.18
CA LEU A 165 2.49 8.58 -12.29
C LEU A 165 1.38 7.77 -11.62
N ARG A 166 0.53 7.10 -12.40
CA ARG A 166 -0.56 6.26 -11.86
C ARG A 166 -0.03 5.15 -10.96
N ARG A 167 1.11 4.53 -11.29
CA ARG A 167 1.78 3.56 -10.40
C ARG A 167 2.23 4.21 -9.09
N LEU A 168 2.79 5.42 -9.11
CA LEU A 168 3.22 6.15 -7.92
C LEU A 168 2.03 6.49 -7.01
N PHE A 169 0.94 7.02 -7.57
CA PHE A 169 -0.27 7.39 -6.83
C PHE A 169 -1.09 6.20 -6.31
N ARG A 170 -1.00 5.03 -6.96
CA ARG A 170 -1.65 3.79 -6.46
C ARG A 170 -1.00 3.24 -5.19
N ARG A 171 0.31 3.45 -4.98
CA ARG A 171 1.05 2.90 -3.84
C ARG A 171 0.51 3.36 -2.47
N PRO A 172 0.52 2.50 -1.44
CA PRO A 172 0.09 2.86 -0.09
C PRO A 172 0.72 4.15 0.45
N SER A 173 2.03 4.31 0.28
CA SER A 173 2.81 5.45 0.77
C SER A 173 2.38 6.81 0.18
N SER A 174 1.75 6.81 -1.00
CA SER A 174 1.26 8.01 -1.72
C SER A 174 -0.24 8.26 -1.54
N ARG A 175 -0.95 7.47 -0.73
CA ARG A 175 -2.40 7.66 -0.54
C ARG A 175 -2.72 8.84 0.39
N SER A 176 -3.89 9.43 0.16
CA SER A 176 -4.38 10.63 0.83
C SER A 176 -5.88 10.53 1.08
N LYS A 177 -6.47 11.51 1.78
CA LYS A 177 -7.91 11.54 2.11
C LYS A 177 -8.84 11.49 0.88
N THR A 178 -8.43 12.05 -0.26
CA THR A 178 -9.19 11.97 -1.53
C THR A 178 -9.01 10.67 -2.28
N THR A 179 -7.91 9.96 -2.01
CA THR A 179 -7.59 8.65 -2.61
C THR A 179 -7.79 7.49 -1.64
N MET A 180 -8.44 7.69 -0.49
CA MET A 180 -8.78 6.61 0.46
C MET A 180 -10.29 6.55 0.73
N PRO A 181 -10.89 5.35 0.72
CA PRO A 181 -12.30 5.18 1.00
C PRO A 181 -12.64 5.62 2.43
N GLN A 182 -13.81 6.26 2.55
CA GLN A 182 -14.28 6.81 3.80
C GLN A 182 -15.26 5.85 4.49
N VAL A 183 -15.19 5.73 5.81
CA VAL A 183 -16.08 4.94 6.66
C VAL A 183 -17.45 5.62 6.73
N CYS A 184 -18.52 4.83 6.60
CA CYS A 184 -19.87 5.37 6.61
C CYS A 184 -20.28 5.79 8.04
N ILE A 185 -20.51 7.10 8.23
CA ILE A 185 -20.95 7.64 9.53
C ILE A 185 -22.32 7.07 9.95
N TYR A 186 -23.25 6.90 9.02
CA TYR A 186 -24.58 6.33 9.30
C TYR A 186 -24.54 4.82 9.55
N TYR A 187 -23.52 4.11 9.08
CA TYR A 187 -23.31 2.71 9.45
C TYR A 187 -22.84 2.56 10.90
N ASN A 188 -22.01 3.50 11.37
CA ASN A 188 -21.44 3.48 12.72
C ASN A 188 -22.29 4.19 13.78
N ASP A 189 -23.30 4.98 13.37
CA ASP A 189 -24.23 5.67 14.26
C ASP A 189 -24.97 4.69 15.20
N ILE A 190 -24.90 5.00 16.50
CA ILE A 190 -25.51 4.25 17.59
C ILE A 190 -27.02 4.57 17.68
N LYS A 191 -27.46 5.74 17.21
CA LYS A 191 -28.83 6.27 17.41
C LYS A 191 -29.87 5.74 16.40
N GLY A 192 -29.59 4.61 15.73
CA GLY A 192 -30.64 3.77 15.14
C GLY A 192 -30.97 4.01 13.66
N LYS A 193 -30.04 4.53 12.84
CA LYS A 193 -30.18 4.54 11.37
C LYS A 193 -28.98 3.91 10.67
N ARG A 194 -28.72 2.63 10.96
CA ARG A 194 -27.72 1.82 10.25
C ARG A 194 -27.93 1.95 8.73
N CYS A 195 -26.89 2.35 8.01
CA CYS A 195 -26.94 2.44 6.56
C CYS A 195 -27.13 1.05 5.92
N ALA A 196 -28.36 0.74 5.49
CA ALA A 196 -28.70 -0.48 4.75
C ALA A 196 -28.62 -0.32 3.22
N ASN A 197 -28.14 0.83 2.72
CA ASN A 197 -28.11 1.12 1.30
C ASN A 197 -26.91 0.44 0.61
N GLU A 198 -27.16 -0.58 -0.22
CA GLU A 198 -26.14 -1.27 -1.04
C GLU A 198 -25.45 -0.36 -2.09
N LYS A 199 -26.03 0.81 -2.37
CA LYS A 199 -25.46 1.86 -3.22
C LYS A 199 -24.66 2.91 -2.42
N CYS A 200 -24.48 2.72 -1.10
CA CYS A 200 -23.60 3.55 -0.30
C CYS A 200 -22.15 3.49 -0.81
N LYS A 201 -21.52 4.66 -1.00
CA LYS A 201 -20.15 4.83 -1.53
C LYS A 201 -19.08 4.85 -0.43
N SER A 202 -19.46 4.57 0.81
CA SER A 202 -18.61 4.60 1.99
C SER A 202 -18.59 3.22 2.66
N LEU A 203 -17.49 2.86 3.31
CA LEU A 203 -17.27 1.53 3.88
C LEU A 203 -18.26 1.24 5.01
N HIS A 204 -18.96 0.10 4.93
CA HIS A 204 -19.73 -0.47 6.02
C HIS A 204 -18.82 -1.37 6.87
N LEU A 205 -17.87 -0.73 7.55
CA LEU A 205 -16.97 -1.31 8.53
C LEU A 205 -17.12 -0.60 9.88
N CYS A 206 -16.87 -1.33 10.95
CA CYS A 206 -16.81 -0.78 12.31
C CYS A 206 -15.63 0.20 12.44
N SER A 207 -15.91 1.44 12.87
CA SER A 207 -14.87 2.43 13.21
C SER A 207 -13.95 1.93 14.30
N ASP A 208 -14.51 1.28 15.31
CA ASP A 208 -13.82 0.92 16.53
C ASP A 208 -12.85 -0.25 16.31
N TYR A 209 -13.11 -1.08 15.29
CA TYR A 209 -12.20 -2.13 14.79
C TYR A 209 -11.04 -1.54 13.98
N ILE A 210 -11.31 -0.52 13.14
CA ILE A 210 -10.27 0.20 12.39
C ILE A 210 -9.34 0.96 13.35
N GLU A 211 -9.87 1.48 14.46
CA GLU A 211 -9.15 2.16 15.54
C GLU A 211 -8.62 1.18 16.63
N ASP A 212 -8.60 -0.13 16.39
CA ASP A 212 -8.04 -1.19 17.28
C ASP A 212 -8.48 -1.15 18.76
N HIS A 213 -9.74 -0.77 19.02
CA HIS A 213 -10.33 -0.72 20.37
C HIS A 213 -11.75 -1.31 20.43
N CYS A 214 -12.08 -2.20 19.49
CA CYS A 214 -13.39 -2.81 19.41
C CYS A 214 -13.60 -3.90 20.47
N PHE A 215 -14.83 -4.02 20.97
CA PHE A 215 -15.24 -5.10 21.85
C PHE A 215 -15.50 -6.40 21.06
N TYR A 216 -15.35 -7.54 21.73
CA TYR A 216 -15.45 -8.88 21.12
C TYR A 216 -16.81 -9.13 20.44
N ASP A 217 -17.92 -8.85 21.13
CA ASP A 217 -19.30 -9.06 20.63
C ASP A 217 -19.82 -7.88 19.79
N CYS A 218 -19.00 -7.35 18.88
CA CYS A 218 -19.39 -6.18 18.09
C CYS A 218 -20.48 -6.52 17.06
N PRO A 219 -21.63 -5.81 17.05
CA PRO A 219 -22.70 -6.02 16.08
C PRO A 219 -22.44 -5.33 14.72
N ARG A 220 -21.21 -4.88 14.46
CA ARG A 220 -20.79 -4.20 13.22
C ARG A 220 -19.78 -5.07 12.47
N ASN A 221 -19.71 -4.87 11.15
CA ASN A 221 -18.88 -5.67 10.26
C ASN A 221 -17.39 -5.37 10.43
N HIS A 222 -16.60 -6.41 10.68
CA HIS A 222 -15.13 -6.39 10.69
C HIS A 222 -14.54 -7.10 9.44
N ASN A 223 -15.37 -7.75 8.63
CA ASN A 223 -14.93 -8.54 7.49
C ASN A 223 -14.54 -7.62 6.30
N LEU A 224 -13.24 -7.43 6.09
CA LEU A 224 -12.68 -6.75 4.92
C LEU A 224 -13.05 -7.44 3.59
N SER A 225 -13.43 -8.72 3.64
CA SER A 225 -13.90 -9.50 2.49
C SER A 225 -15.41 -9.45 2.25
N ASP A 226 -16.17 -8.66 3.02
CA ASP A 226 -17.60 -8.43 2.74
C ASP A 226 -17.84 -7.84 1.34
N LYS A 227 -18.99 -8.17 0.73
CA LYS A 227 -19.36 -7.76 -0.64
C LYS A 227 -19.45 -6.24 -0.81
N GLN A 228 -19.98 -5.52 0.18
CA GLN A 228 -20.05 -4.05 0.13
C GLN A 228 -18.65 -3.47 0.32
N VAL A 229 -17.88 -4.00 1.27
CA VAL A 229 -16.53 -3.55 1.59
C VAL A 229 -15.59 -3.71 0.39
N LYS A 230 -15.48 -4.91 -0.19
CA LYS A 230 -14.66 -5.19 -1.39
C LYS A 230 -15.00 -4.24 -2.53
N LYS A 231 -16.29 -4.10 -2.87
CA LYS A 231 -16.77 -3.18 -3.92
C LYS A 231 -16.28 -1.74 -3.72
N ILE A 232 -16.21 -1.25 -2.47
CA ILE A 232 -15.68 0.08 -2.19
C ILE A 232 -14.14 0.10 -2.27
N LEU A 233 -13.44 -0.93 -1.81
CA LEU A 233 -11.98 -1.04 -1.98
C LEU A 233 -11.58 -1.07 -3.47
N ASP A 234 -12.27 -1.86 -4.30
CA ASP A 234 -12.09 -1.96 -5.74
C ASP A 234 -12.28 -0.59 -6.44
N LEU A 235 -13.32 0.15 -6.05
CA LEU A 235 -13.60 1.51 -6.54
C LEU A 235 -12.52 2.53 -6.17
N PHE A 236 -11.60 2.17 -5.28
CA PHE A 236 -10.41 2.96 -4.92
C PHE A 236 -9.10 2.30 -5.40
N GLY A 237 -9.14 1.20 -6.14
CA GLY A 237 -7.93 0.49 -6.58
C GLY A 237 -7.12 -0.03 -5.39
N ILE A 238 -7.80 -0.62 -4.41
CA ILE A 238 -7.22 -1.34 -3.28
C ILE A 238 -7.57 -2.82 -3.48
N ASP A 239 -6.57 -3.62 -3.83
CA ASP A 239 -6.69 -5.04 -4.14
C ASP A 239 -5.96 -5.92 -3.10
N SER A 240 -5.85 -7.22 -3.36
CA SER A 240 -5.18 -8.19 -2.48
C SER A 240 -3.66 -8.00 -2.32
N SER A 241 -3.01 -7.08 -3.05
CA SER A 241 -1.61 -6.71 -2.80
C SER A 241 -1.45 -5.90 -1.49
N TRP A 242 -2.54 -5.32 -0.99
CA TRP A 242 -2.61 -4.65 0.29
C TRP A 242 -2.76 -5.66 1.43
N ARG A 243 -1.71 -5.81 2.24
CA ARG A 243 -1.79 -6.59 3.48
C ARG A 243 -2.75 -5.93 4.46
N GLU A 244 -3.64 -6.70 5.07
CA GLU A 244 -4.68 -6.23 6.00
C GLU A 244 -4.17 -5.25 7.08
N PRO A 245 -3.07 -5.51 7.82
CA PRO A 245 -2.57 -4.55 8.82
C PRO A 245 -2.19 -3.19 8.21
N LEU A 246 -1.65 -3.17 6.99
CA LEU A 246 -1.31 -1.93 6.29
C LEU A 246 -2.57 -1.20 5.82
N LEU A 247 -3.58 -1.93 5.36
CA LEU A 247 -4.87 -1.36 4.98
C LEU A 247 -5.58 -0.73 6.19
N LEU A 248 -5.64 -1.44 7.33
CA LEU A 248 -6.24 -0.92 8.56
C LEU A 248 -5.50 0.33 9.07
N GLU A 249 -4.15 0.35 9.06
CA GLU A 249 -3.35 1.53 9.38
C GLU A 249 -3.73 2.74 8.51
N HIS A 250 -3.89 2.53 7.20
CA HIS A 250 -4.24 3.60 6.27
C HIS A 250 -5.72 4.03 6.43
N LEU A 251 -6.64 3.09 6.66
CA LEU A 251 -8.03 3.40 6.95
C LEU A 251 -8.14 4.25 8.22
N MET A 252 -7.49 3.85 9.31
CA MET A 252 -7.44 4.62 10.56
C MET A 252 -6.87 6.02 10.32
N ARG A 253 -5.71 6.12 9.66
CA ARG A 253 -5.04 7.40 9.37
C ARG A 253 -5.92 8.39 8.60
N PHE A 254 -6.76 7.91 7.68
CA PHE A 254 -7.57 8.77 6.80
C PHE A 254 -9.07 8.82 7.14
N ASN A 255 -9.52 8.17 8.23
CA ASN A 255 -10.89 8.21 8.71
C ASN A 255 -11.05 8.74 10.14
N ASN A 256 -9.98 8.81 10.95
CA ASN A 256 -10.04 9.28 12.33
C ASN A 256 -10.45 10.76 12.44
N SER A 257 -11.76 10.97 12.58
CA SER A 257 -12.38 12.29 12.72
C SER A 257 -12.06 12.94 14.08
N ARG A 258 -11.68 12.13 15.09
CA ARG A 258 -11.38 12.60 16.46
C ARG A 258 -10.20 13.58 16.57
N ARG A 259 -9.34 13.71 15.54
CA ARG A 259 -8.23 14.69 15.51
C ARG A 259 -8.61 16.07 14.94
N GLN A 260 -9.86 16.29 14.51
CA GLN A 260 -10.31 17.59 13.96
C GLN A 260 -11.40 18.27 14.81
N ALA A 261 -11.75 17.69 15.97
CA ALA A 261 -12.68 18.29 16.95
C ALA A 261 -12.00 19.42 17.75
N GLY A 262 -11.75 20.54 17.07
CA GLY A 262 -11.29 21.80 17.65
C GLY A 262 -11.91 23.02 16.96
N LYS A 263 -13.05 22.82 16.28
CA LYS A 263 -13.85 23.84 15.59
C LYS A 263 -15.34 23.54 15.82
N SER A 264 -16.14 24.61 15.81
CA SER A 264 -17.49 24.71 16.37
C SER A 264 -18.56 23.79 15.72
N ASP A 265 -19.62 23.53 16.49
CA ASP A 265 -20.72 22.61 16.16
C ASP A 265 -21.64 23.05 14.98
N ASP A 266 -21.38 24.20 14.35
CA ASP A 266 -22.24 24.76 13.30
C ASP A 266 -22.09 24.08 11.93
N ASP A 267 -21.02 23.30 11.70
CA ASP A 267 -20.72 22.67 10.40
C ASP A 267 -21.28 21.24 10.22
N ILE A 268 -22.18 20.79 11.11
CA ILE A 268 -22.85 19.46 11.09
C ILE A 268 -23.93 19.36 9.97
N SER A 269 -23.74 20.06 8.84
CA SER A 269 -24.56 19.96 7.63
C SER A 269 -23.79 19.52 6.37
N SER A 270 -22.45 19.57 6.41
CA SER A 270 -21.58 19.32 5.25
C SER A 270 -21.27 17.84 4.98
N TYR A 271 -21.34 16.98 6.02
CA TYR A 271 -21.02 15.55 5.92
C TYR A 271 -22.15 14.68 5.31
N LYS A 272 -22.61 15.05 4.13
CA LYS A 272 -23.36 14.13 3.25
C LYS A 272 -22.36 13.20 2.56
N GLY A 273 -22.75 11.93 2.39
CA GLY A 273 -21.86 10.82 2.01
C GLY A 273 -20.96 11.13 0.81
N SER A 274 -19.73 10.62 0.83
CA SER A 274 -18.65 11.05 -0.07
C SER A 274 -18.94 10.76 -1.55
N GLU A 275 -19.48 11.75 -2.27
CA GLU A 275 -19.68 11.74 -3.73
C GLU A 275 -18.38 12.00 -4.50
N TYR A 276 -17.34 11.25 -4.14
CA TYR A 276 -16.22 11.01 -5.05
C TYR A 276 -16.75 10.31 -6.31
N ASN A 277 -16.11 10.57 -7.45
CA ASN A 277 -16.49 9.90 -8.71
C ASN A 277 -16.30 8.38 -8.60
N THR A 278 -17.40 7.68 -8.33
CA THR A 278 -17.58 6.25 -8.54
C THR A 278 -18.43 6.14 -9.81
N SER A 279 -17.78 6.12 -10.96
CA SER A 279 -18.44 6.04 -12.27
C SER A 279 -19.40 4.85 -12.27
N TYR A 280 -20.70 5.13 -12.43
CA TYR A 280 -21.77 4.16 -12.21
C TYR A 280 -21.59 2.93 -13.11
N ILE A 281 -21.50 1.74 -12.51
CA ILE A 281 -21.80 0.49 -13.19
C ILE A 281 -23.28 0.57 -13.61
N ARG A 282 -23.55 0.29 -14.90
CA ARG A 282 -24.86 0.51 -15.55
C ARG A 282 -26.01 -0.12 -14.75
N GLY A 283 -27.13 0.61 -14.59
CA GLY A 283 -28.38 0.03 -14.08
C GLY A 283 -29.23 0.89 -13.14
N ALA A 284 -29.57 2.13 -13.52
CA ALA A 284 -30.80 2.82 -13.10
C ALA A 284 -30.93 4.17 -13.84
N THR A 285 -32.13 4.50 -14.28
CA THR A 285 -32.50 5.82 -14.81
C THR A 285 -32.43 6.91 -13.75
N SER A 286 -32.28 8.15 -14.19
CA SER A 286 -32.41 9.34 -13.36
C SER A 286 -33.82 9.50 -12.79
N VAL A 287 -33.91 9.90 -11.53
CA VAL A 287 -34.54 11.15 -11.04
C VAL A 287 -34.68 11.07 -9.51
N SER A 288 -34.32 12.16 -8.84
CA SER A 288 -34.52 12.33 -7.39
C SER A 288 -35.99 12.52 -7.05
N ASN A 289 -36.50 11.81 -6.04
CA ASN A 289 -37.74 12.20 -5.36
C ASN A 289 -37.68 11.82 -3.87
N TYR A 290 -37.34 12.80 -3.03
CA TYR A 290 -37.57 12.76 -1.57
C TYR A 290 -38.31 14.03 -1.15
N THR A 291 -39.62 14.04 -1.37
CA THR A 291 -40.54 14.97 -0.70
C THR A 291 -41.02 14.36 0.61
N HIS A 292 -41.07 15.20 1.65
CA HIS A 292 -41.63 14.89 2.97
C HIS A 292 -42.92 14.07 2.96
N LEU A 293 -43.00 13.04 3.82
CA LEU A 293 -44.28 12.57 4.38
C LEU A 293 -44.11 12.15 5.85
N LYS A 294 -44.64 12.99 6.76
CA LYS A 294 -44.95 12.62 8.15
C LYS A 294 -46.32 11.93 8.18
N ARG A 295 -46.45 10.76 8.82
CA ARG A 295 -47.65 10.26 9.55
C ARG A 295 -47.30 8.89 10.17
N LYS A 296 -47.30 8.78 11.50
CA LYS A 296 -48.41 8.55 12.47
C LYS A 296 -48.57 7.05 12.78
N ARG A 297 -48.44 6.72 14.06
CA ARG A 297 -48.62 5.38 14.64
C ARG A 297 -50.02 4.82 14.35
N LYS A 298 -50.11 3.51 14.11
CA LYS A 298 -51.19 2.66 14.61
C LYS A 298 -50.65 1.26 14.90
N SER A 299 -51.22 0.62 15.90
CA SER A 299 -50.86 -0.69 16.45
C SER A 299 -51.77 -1.79 15.92
N SER A 300 -51.22 -2.98 15.68
CA SER A 300 -51.95 -4.25 15.75
C SER A 300 -50.98 -5.41 16.01
N SER A 301 -51.48 -6.41 16.72
CA SER A 301 -50.81 -7.63 17.19
C SER A 301 -50.86 -8.80 16.19
N GLY A 302 -50.16 -9.88 16.52
CA GLY A 302 -50.17 -11.17 15.80
C GLY A 302 -49.02 -11.30 14.79
N GLU A 303 -48.38 -12.45 14.61
CA GLU A 303 -48.39 -13.69 15.42
C GLU A 303 -47.09 -14.47 15.07
N GLU A 304 -46.64 -15.39 15.91
CA GLU A 304 -45.41 -16.16 15.67
C GLU A 304 -45.67 -17.34 14.73
N GLU A 305 -44.92 -17.46 13.64
CA GLU A 305 -44.82 -18.72 12.87
C GLU A 305 -43.36 -19.13 12.68
N ASP A 306 -42.99 -20.24 13.32
CA ASP A 306 -41.77 -20.99 13.03
C ASP A 306 -41.74 -21.46 11.58
N ASN A 307 -40.63 -21.25 10.88
CA ASN A 307 -40.40 -21.92 9.60
C ASN A 307 -38.98 -22.49 9.49
N ARG A 308 -38.82 -23.72 9.99
CA ARG A 308 -37.65 -24.57 9.72
C ARG A 308 -37.67 -25.02 8.26
N MET A 309 -36.86 -24.38 7.41
CA MET A 309 -36.51 -24.95 6.10
C MET A 309 -35.09 -25.49 6.08
N SER A 310 -34.98 -26.81 6.23
CA SER A 310 -33.77 -27.56 5.92
C SER A 310 -33.45 -27.49 4.43
N SER A 311 -32.20 -27.18 4.06
CA SER A 311 -31.70 -27.37 2.69
C SER A 311 -30.25 -27.87 2.69
N SER A 312 -30.10 -29.19 2.88
CA SER A 312 -28.84 -29.90 2.71
C SER A 312 -28.60 -30.22 1.23
N SER A 313 -27.81 -29.39 0.54
CA SER A 313 -27.19 -29.76 -0.74
C SER A 313 -25.80 -29.14 -0.83
N ALA A 314 -24.79 -29.86 -0.34
CA ALA A 314 -23.41 -29.40 -0.38
C ALA A 314 -22.91 -29.34 -1.83
N CYS A 315 -22.41 -28.17 -2.25
CA CYS A 315 -21.80 -28.00 -3.56
C CYS A 315 -20.57 -28.93 -3.71
N PRO A 316 -20.46 -29.73 -4.79
CA PRO A 316 -19.32 -30.63 -5.01
C PRO A 316 -17.96 -29.93 -4.99
N GLY A 317 -17.88 -28.68 -5.45
CA GLY A 317 -16.65 -27.89 -5.36
C GLY A 317 -16.27 -27.52 -3.92
N CYS A 318 -17.25 -27.27 -3.06
CA CYS A 318 -17.00 -26.95 -1.65
C CYS A 318 -16.57 -28.17 -0.84
N THR A 319 -17.09 -29.37 -1.13
CA THR A 319 -16.68 -30.60 -0.45
C THR A 319 -15.29 -31.08 -0.87
N MET A 320 -14.87 -30.82 -2.12
CA MET A 320 -13.51 -31.06 -2.57
C MET A 320 -12.51 -30.11 -1.88
N LEU A 321 -12.78 -28.80 -1.89
CA LEU A 321 -11.94 -27.81 -1.19
C LEU A 321 -11.87 -28.06 0.33
N GLN A 322 -12.95 -28.52 0.95
CA GLN A 322 -12.93 -28.90 2.37
C GLN A 322 -12.04 -30.11 2.65
N LYS A 323 -12.00 -31.12 1.77
CA LYS A 323 -11.08 -32.26 1.91
C LYS A 323 -9.63 -31.84 1.75
N GLU A 324 -9.33 -31.04 0.72
CA GLU A 324 -7.99 -30.52 0.42
C GLU A 324 -7.45 -29.66 1.59
N VAL A 325 -8.30 -28.83 2.21
CA VAL A 325 -7.97 -28.08 3.42
C VAL A 325 -7.71 -28.99 4.64
N GLU A 326 -8.44 -30.10 4.80
CA GLU A 326 -8.19 -31.06 5.89
C GLU A 326 -6.95 -31.95 5.65
N GLU A 327 -6.54 -32.18 4.40
CA GLU A 327 -5.29 -32.87 4.09
C GLU A 327 -4.08 -31.96 4.35
N LEU A 328 -4.12 -30.70 3.88
CA LEU A 328 -3.08 -29.70 4.17
C LEU A 328 -2.93 -29.44 5.68
N LYS A 329 -4.01 -29.49 6.46
CA LYS A 329 -3.94 -29.40 7.93
C LYS A 329 -3.16 -30.56 8.57
N LYS A 330 -3.29 -31.78 8.04
CA LYS A 330 -2.55 -32.96 8.54
C LYS A 330 -1.06 -32.86 8.19
N GLU A 331 -0.74 -32.41 6.98
CA GLU A 331 0.64 -32.20 6.55
C GLU A 331 1.34 -31.12 7.38
N VAL A 332 0.69 -29.98 7.60
CA VAL A 332 1.19 -28.91 8.49
C VAL A 332 1.35 -29.40 9.95
N PHE A 333 0.50 -30.32 10.41
CA PHE A 333 0.65 -30.92 11.73
C PHE A 333 1.89 -31.84 11.81
N SER A 334 2.14 -32.66 10.79
CA SER A 334 3.34 -33.53 10.70
C SER A 334 4.63 -32.71 10.66
N LEU A 335 4.70 -31.69 9.80
CA LEU A 335 5.87 -30.80 9.72
C LEU A 335 6.13 -30.07 11.06
N ARG A 336 5.07 -29.78 11.83
CA ARG A 336 5.19 -29.17 13.16
C ARG A 336 5.76 -30.15 14.20
N THR A 337 5.44 -31.44 14.13
CA THR A 337 6.09 -32.45 15.00
C THR A 337 7.55 -32.66 14.62
N ASP A 338 7.89 -32.73 13.33
CA ASP A 338 9.27 -32.93 12.86
C ASP A 338 10.19 -31.77 13.31
N VAL A 339 9.72 -30.53 13.20
CA VAL A 339 10.44 -29.33 13.68
C VAL A 339 10.63 -29.34 15.22
N LEU A 340 9.72 -29.96 15.98
CA LEU A 340 9.87 -30.11 17.43
C LEU A 340 10.91 -31.19 17.78
N GLU A 341 10.98 -32.29 17.02
CA GLU A 341 12.00 -33.32 17.21
C GLU A 341 13.41 -32.82 16.85
N LEU A 342 13.56 -32.08 15.75
CA LEU A 342 14.84 -31.47 15.36
C LEU A 342 15.35 -30.52 16.46
N LYS A 343 14.48 -29.67 17.01
CA LYS A 343 14.82 -28.78 18.14
C LYS A 343 15.17 -29.53 19.44
N GLN A 344 14.72 -30.76 19.61
CA GLN A 344 15.14 -31.62 20.73
C GLN A 344 16.49 -32.29 20.49
N LYS A 345 16.82 -32.62 19.22
CA LYS A 345 18.14 -33.13 18.82
C LYS A 345 19.22 -32.07 19.01
N ASP A 346 18.97 -30.82 18.60
CA ASP A 346 19.91 -29.69 18.81
C ASP A 346 20.17 -29.38 20.29
N LYS A 347 19.18 -29.60 21.17
CA LYS A 347 19.38 -29.46 22.63
C LYS A 347 20.21 -30.59 23.24
N LYS A 348 20.19 -31.79 22.66
CA LYS A 348 21.00 -32.92 23.12
C LYS A 348 22.46 -32.82 22.68
N THR A 349 22.73 -32.31 21.47
CA THR A 349 24.10 -32.08 20.99
C THR A 349 24.82 -30.98 21.80
N HIS A 350 24.12 -29.91 22.18
CA HIS A 350 24.72 -28.87 23.05
C HIS A 350 24.96 -29.31 24.50
N SER A 351 24.22 -30.29 25.03
CA SER A 351 24.41 -30.77 26.41
C SER A 351 25.53 -31.81 26.58
N ALA A 352 26.10 -32.31 25.49
CA ALA A 352 27.15 -33.34 25.52
C ALA A 352 28.59 -32.78 25.56
N ASN A 353 28.79 -31.51 25.20
CA ASN A 353 30.12 -30.89 25.08
C ASN A 353 30.59 -30.14 26.33
N ASP A 354 29.77 -30.06 27.39
CA ASP A 354 30.04 -29.24 28.59
C ASP A 354 30.44 -30.09 29.82
N SER A 355 30.96 -31.30 29.58
CA SER A 355 31.31 -32.28 30.61
C SER A 355 32.77 -32.76 30.50
N GLY A 356 33.72 -31.82 30.45
CA GLY A 356 35.14 -32.17 30.54
C GLY A 356 36.12 -31.05 30.24
N ASN A 357 36.54 -30.30 31.27
CA ASN A 357 37.84 -30.53 31.93
C ASN A 357 38.06 -29.50 33.05
N SER A 358 38.49 -29.95 34.23
CA SER A 358 38.70 -29.10 35.41
C SER A 358 40.15 -29.17 35.89
N SER A 359 40.72 -28.00 36.25
CA SER A 359 42.04 -27.82 36.91
C SER A 359 43.26 -27.97 35.98
N SER A 360 44.13 -26.98 35.77
CA SER A 360 45.02 -26.44 36.81
C SER A 360 45.89 -25.23 36.33
N GLU A 361 46.17 -24.34 37.28
CA GLU A 361 47.28 -23.38 37.46
C GLU A 361 48.18 -22.79 36.32
N ARG A 362 48.19 -21.43 36.32
CA ARG A 362 49.37 -20.49 36.39
C ARG A 362 50.16 -19.98 35.15
N THR A 363 50.57 -18.71 35.37
CA THR A 363 51.77 -17.96 34.87
C THR A 363 51.84 -17.37 33.44
N LEU A 364 51.51 -16.08 33.38
CA LEU A 364 52.38 -14.94 32.99
C LEU A 364 53.26 -14.96 31.71
N SER A 365 53.09 -13.87 30.95
CA SER A 365 54.05 -13.16 30.07
C SER A 365 54.33 -13.70 28.66
N GLY A 366 54.49 -12.78 27.69
CA GLY A 366 55.00 -13.07 26.33
C GLY A 366 54.21 -12.49 25.15
N ASN A 367 54.41 -11.21 24.83
CA ASN A 367 54.24 -10.67 23.47
C ASN A 367 55.50 -11.02 22.62
N PRO A 368 55.56 -10.81 21.28
CA PRO A 368 54.52 -10.90 20.23
C PRO A 368 55.04 -11.65 18.95
N LEU A 369 54.33 -11.50 17.81
CA LEU A 369 54.79 -11.57 16.39
C LEU A 369 54.57 -12.83 15.52
N CYS A 370 54.25 -12.49 14.25
CA CYS A 370 54.44 -13.18 12.98
C CYS A 370 53.49 -14.31 12.49
N MET A 371 53.14 -14.15 11.21
CA MET A 371 52.57 -15.12 10.25
C MET A 371 53.73 -15.95 9.62
N PRO A 372 53.59 -16.77 8.53
CA PRO A 372 52.39 -17.17 7.77
C PRO A 372 52.29 -18.66 7.32
N ALA A 373 51.11 -19.00 6.75
CA ALA A 373 50.86 -19.85 5.56
C ALA A 373 51.33 -21.33 5.42
N SER A 374 50.49 -22.08 4.66
CA SER A 374 50.77 -23.37 3.95
C SER A 374 50.86 -24.63 4.85
N SER A 375 50.44 -25.85 4.47
CA SER A 375 49.92 -26.43 3.20
C SER A 375 48.92 -27.55 3.53
N ILE A 376 47.77 -27.67 2.84
CA ILE A 376 47.50 -28.58 1.69
C ILE A 376 47.92 -30.04 1.91
N ASN A 377 46.93 -30.95 1.94
CA ASN A 377 46.87 -32.20 1.14
C ASN A 377 45.52 -32.96 1.41
N PHE A 378 44.72 -33.27 0.37
CA PHE A 378 44.63 -34.57 -0.36
C PHE A 378 43.88 -35.65 0.48
N ILE A 379 42.86 -36.43 0.04
CA ILE A 379 42.46 -36.96 -1.29
C ILE A 379 40.92 -37.22 -1.38
N GLU A 380 40.38 -36.92 -2.57
CA GLU A 380 39.40 -37.62 -3.45
C GLU A 380 38.61 -38.84 -2.91
N SER A 381 37.36 -39.09 -3.33
CA SER A 381 36.97 -39.63 -4.66
C SER A 381 35.45 -39.42 -4.90
N HIS A 382 34.97 -38.98 -6.10
CA HIS A 382 34.70 -39.76 -7.34
C HIS A 382 33.60 -40.82 -7.16
N GLU A 383 32.59 -41.02 -8.05
CA GLU A 383 32.38 -40.73 -9.50
C GLU A 383 30.90 -40.30 -9.76
N GLU A 384 30.58 -39.41 -10.73
CA GLU A 384 30.15 -39.64 -12.15
C GLU A 384 28.84 -40.46 -12.33
N VAL A 385 27.96 -40.28 -13.33
CA VAL A 385 28.02 -39.95 -14.78
C VAL A 385 26.72 -39.18 -15.18
N GLY A 386 26.58 -38.39 -16.26
CA GLY A 386 27.53 -37.90 -17.27
C GLY A 386 26.94 -37.72 -18.70
N SER A 387 26.66 -36.46 -19.09
CA SER A 387 26.84 -35.89 -20.45
C SER A 387 26.06 -36.34 -21.70
N SER A 388 25.49 -35.37 -22.45
CA SER A 388 25.57 -35.21 -23.94
C SER A 388 24.69 -34.02 -24.42
N GLN A 389 25.28 -32.90 -24.86
CA GLN A 389 25.69 -32.53 -26.23
C GLN A 389 24.67 -31.67 -27.00
N VAL A 390 25.13 -30.50 -27.47
CA VAL A 390 24.41 -29.56 -28.34
C VAL A 390 25.13 -29.51 -29.69
N LYS A 391 24.39 -29.66 -30.80
CA LYS A 391 24.88 -29.37 -32.16
C LYS A 391 24.26 -28.07 -32.69
N ARG A 392 25.09 -27.28 -33.36
CA ARG A 392 24.67 -26.15 -34.21
C ARG A 392 24.49 -26.64 -35.64
N THR A 393 23.58 -26.02 -36.37
CA THR A 393 23.68 -25.82 -37.83
C THR A 393 23.29 -24.37 -38.16
N ARG A 394 23.89 -23.85 -39.23
CA ARG A 394 23.51 -22.64 -39.98
C ARG A 394 23.21 -23.10 -41.40
N GLU A 395 22.32 -22.40 -42.10
CA GLU A 395 22.42 -22.05 -43.53
C GLU A 395 21.18 -21.21 -43.90
N ASP A 396 21.40 -19.90 -43.94
CA ASP A 396 21.16 -18.92 -45.03
C ASP A 396 19.90 -18.97 -45.95
N ASP A 397 19.44 -17.74 -46.23
CA ASP A 397 18.85 -17.18 -47.47
C ASP A 397 17.33 -17.11 -47.81
N GLU A 398 17.08 -16.01 -48.55
CA GLU A 398 15.92 -15.53 -49.35
C GLU A 398 14.65 -14.89 -48.72
N PHE A 399 14.50 -13.59 -49.03
CA PHE A 399 13.35 -12.83 -49.57
C PHE A 399 11.95 -13.51 -49.57
N ASP A 400 10.85 -12.80 -49.30
CA ASP A 400 10.38 -11.73 -50.19
C ASP A 400 9.37 -10.72 -49.56
N ILE A 401 8.96 -9.74 -50.38
CA ILE A 401 8.08 -8.59 -50.07
C ILE A 401 6.59 -8.89 -50.37
N ASP A 402 5.68 -8.44 -49.49
CA ASP A 402 4.43 -7.69 -49.83
C ASP A 402 3.75 -7.13 -48.56
#